data_AF-A0A814VJI4-F1
#
_entry.id   AF-A0A814VJI4-F1
#
_cell.length_a   1.000
_cell.length_b   1.000
_cell.length_c   1.000
_cell.angle_alpha   90.00
_cell.angle_beta   90.00
_cell.angle_gamma   90.00
#
_symmetry.space_group_name_H-M   'P 1'
#
loop_
_entity.id
_entity.type
_entity.pdbx_description
1 polymer ?
#
loop_
_entity_poly.entity_id
_entity_poly.type
_entity_poly.pdbx_seq_one_letter_code
_entity_poly.pdbx_strand_id
1 'polypeptide(L)'
;MLLNYQNNLKKYHLALWTSKFSDYILVQCNGENDVDQDFIYEIKYFSQMNTKTIGEFHRNFFPYVNQDGYRSPLVFVYFKRIGTNVLINVECRAYAQNIDHNDNLEYRTGSVHFELIVE
;
A
#
# COMPACT_ATOMS: atom_id res chain seq x y z
N MET A 1 -3.96 -23.41 9.78
CA MET A 1 -4.69 -23.73 8.52
C MET A 1 -5.42 -22.52 7.95
N LEU A 2 -6.13 -21.71 8.77
CA LEU A 2 -6.84 -20.49 8.32
C LEU A 2 -5.94 -19.34 7.84
N LEU A 3 -4.78 -19.10 8.49
CA LEU A 3 -3.81 -18.07 8.08
C LEU A 3 -3.29 -18.29 6.65
N ASN A 4 -2.99 -19.54 6.28
CA ASN A 4 -2.55 -19.89 4.92
C ASN A 4 -3.66 -19.73 3.87
N TYR A 5 -4.92 -19.87 4.24
CA TYR A 5 -6.05 -19.68 3.33
C TYR A 5 -6.29 -18.19 3.06
N GLN A 6 -6.28 -17.35 4.09
CA GLN A 6 -6.40 -15.90 3.96
C GLN A 6 -5.21 -15.29 3.20
N ASN A 7 -4.00 -15.75 3.46
CA ASN A 7 -2.80 -15.32 2.73
C ASN A 7 -2.86 -15.74 1.25
N ASN A 8 -3.37 -16.94 0.94
CA ASN A 8 -3.59 -17.37 -0.44
C ASN A 8 -4.69 -16.52 -1.12
N LEU A 9 -5.81 -16.25 -0.45
CA LEU A 9 -6.87 -15.39 -1.01
C LEU A 9 -6.38 -13.97 -1.28
N LYS A 10 -5.64 -13.35 -0.34
CA LYS A 10 -5.00 -12.04 -0.55
C LYS A 10 -4.08 -12.08 -1.77
N LYS A 11 -3.27 -13.15 -1.92
CA LYS A 11 -2.36 -13.33 -3.06
C LYS A 11 -3.10 -13.52 -4.40
N TYR A 12 -4.14 -14.35 -4.45
CA TYR A 12 -4.95 -14.55 -5.66
C TYR A 12 -5.74 -13.29 -6.04
N HIS A 13 -6.30 -12.58 -5.06
CA HIS A 13 -6.96 -11.30 -5.27
C HIS A 13 -5.97 -10.29 -5.87
N LEU A 14 -4.79 -10.14 -5.28
CA LEU A 14 -3.78 -9.21 -5.75
C LEU A 14 -3.27 -9.56 -7.16
N ALA A 15 -3.07 -10.84 -7.48
CA ALA A 15 -2.69 -11.29 -8.83
C ALA A 15 -3.77 -11.00 -9.90
N LEU A 16 -5.05 -11.08 -9.50
CA LEU A 16 -6.16 -10.68 -10.36
C LEU A 16 -6.21 -9.15 -10.55
N TRP A 17 -5.86 -8.37 -9.53
CA TRP A 17 -5.78 -6.91 -9.64
C TRP A 17 -4.61 -6.46 -10.50
N THR A 18 -3.41 -7.04 -10.33
CA THR A 18 -2.24 -6.66 -11.15
C THR A 18 -2.40 -7.05 -12.62
N SER A 19 -3.11 -8.14 -12.94
CA SER A 19 -3.43 -8.48 -14.33
C SER A 19 -4.49 -7.57 -14.94
N LYS A 20 -5.49 -7.14 -14.14
CA LYS A 20 -6.55 -6.21 -14.58
C LYS A 20 -6.08 -4.76 -14.69
N PHE A 21 -5.13 -4.33 -13.87
CA PHE A 21 -4.62 -2.96 -13.78
C PHE A 21 -3.14 -2.86 -14.18
N SER A 22 -2.78 -3.42 -15.33
CA SER A 22 -1.39 -3.41 -15.82
C SER A 22 -0.79 -1.99 -15.93
N ASP A 23 -1.61 -0.98 -16.24
CA ASP A 23 -1.15 0.40 -16.41
C ASP A 23 -0.83 1.13 -15.09
N TYR A 24 -1.03 0.47 -13.95
CA TYR A 24 -0.90 1.08 -12.63
C TYR A 24 -0.01 0.25 -11.71
N ILE A 25 0.75 0.96 -10.88
CA ILE A 25 1.38 0.40 -9.69
C ILE A 25 0.42 0.67 -8.54
N LEU A 26 -0.06 -0.37 -7.87
CA LEU A 26 -1.07 -0.24 -6.82
C LEU A 26 -0.41 -0.05 -5.46
N VAL A 27 -1.03 0.70 -4.55
CA VAL A 27 -0.55 0.94 -3.19
C VAL A 27 -1.64 0.60 -2.20
N GLN A 28 -1.34 -0.23 -1.22
CA GLN A 28 -2.27 -0.58 -0.15
C GLN A 28 -1.57 -0.54 1.21
N CYS A 29 -2.19 0.13 2.16
CA CYS A 29 -1.82 0.21 3.57
C CYS A 29 -2.71 -0.68 4.42
N ASN A 30 -2.12 -1.38 5.38
CA ASN A 30 -2.79 -2.20 6.39
C ASN A 30 -2.06 -2.06 7.73
N GLY A 31 -2.66 -2.57 8.80
CA GLY A 31 -1.92 -2.79 10.06
C GLY A 31 -0.80 -3.81 9.83
N GLU A 32 0.33 -3.62 10.49
CA GLU A 32 1.48 -4.53 10.35
C GLU A 32 1.16 -5.94 10.85
N ASN A 33 0.35 -6.05 11.90
CA ASN A 33 -0.21 -7.30 12.38
C ASN A 33 -1.73 -7.18 12.63
N ASP A 34 -2.36 -8.29 13.01
CA ASP A 34 -3.82 -8.34 13.24
C ASP A 34 -4.26 -7.37 14.36
N VAL A 35 -3.42 -7.16 15.38
CA VAL A 35 -3.71 -6.23 16.50
C VAL A 35 -3.71 -4.79 16.01
N ASP A 36 -2.71 -4.39 15.21
CA ASP A 36 -2.67 -3.05 14.61
C ASP A 36 -3.85 -2.83 13.65
N GLN A 37 -4.22 -3.87 12.89
CA GLN A 37 -5.30 -3.81 11.92
C GLN A 37 -6.67 -3.56 12.56
N ASP A 38 -6.90 -4.07 13.77
CA ASP A 38 -8.16 -3.87 14.51
C ASP A 38 -8.41 -2.39 14.87
N PHE A 39 -7.36 -1.57 14.91
CA PHE A 39 -7.45 -0.13 15.15
C PHE A 39 -7.56 0.72 13.87
N ILE A 40 -7.47 0.11 12.68
CA ILE A 40 -7.59 0.80 11.39
C ILE A 40 -8.96 0.51 10.79
N TYR A 41 -9.88 1.47 10.92
CA TYR A 41 -11.27 1.25 10.53
C TYR A 41 -11.61 1.71 9.12
N GLU A 42 -11.09 2.85 8.69
CA GLU A 42 -11.37 3.41 7.36
C GLU A 42 -10.15 4.16 6.83
N ILE A 43 -9.59 3.67 5.72
CA ILE A 43 -8.57 4.35 4.93
C ILE A 43 -9.20 4.84 3.63
N LYS A 44 -8.85 6.06 3.24
CA LYS A 44 -9.09 6.61 1.91
C LYS A 44 -7.78 6.96 1.22
N TYR A 45 -7.71 6.72 -0.07
CA TYR A 45 -6.60 7.15 -0.90
C TYR A 45 -7.03 8.34 -1.76
N PHE A 46 -6.10 9.29 -1.94
CA PHE A 46 -6.23 10.35 -2.92
C PHE A 46 -5.12 10.19 -3.95
N SER A 47 -5.55 9.81 -5.14
CA SER A 47 -4.74 9.50 -6.31
C SER A 47 -5.46 10.04 -7.57
N GLN A 48 -5.00 9.71 -8.77
CA GLN A 48 -5.59 10.22 -10.01
C GLN A 48 -6.92 9.54 -10.34
N MET A 49 -7.15 8.33 -9.84
CA MET A 49 -8.41 7.60 -9.97
C MET A 49 -9.45 8.03 -8.94
N ASN A 50 -10.72 7.86 -9.30
CA ASN A 50 -11.85 8.05 -8.41
C ASN A 50 -11.99 6.95 -7.33
N THR A 51 -11.16 5.90 -7.37
CA THR A 51 -11.24 4.75 -6.47
C THR A 51 -10.53 5.06 -5.16
N LYS A 52 -11.28 5.36 -4.10
CA LYS A 52 -10.71 5.77 -2.81
C LYS A 52 -10.25 4.63 -1.91
N THR A 53 -10.34 3.37 -2.36
CA THR A 53 -10.06 2.18 -1.54
C THR A 53 -8.66 1.59 -1.75
N ILE A 54 -7.94 2.06 -2.76
CA ILE A 54 -6.55 1.69 -3.06
C ILE A 54 -5.85 2.90 -3.66
N GLY A 55 -4.55 3.05 -3.42
CA GLY A 55 -3.73 4.06 -4.07
C GLY A 55 -3.17 3.56 -5.39
N GLU A 56 -2.80 4.46 -6.29
CA GLU A 56 -2.13 4.08 -7.53
C GLU A 56 -1.16 5.12 -8.08
N PHE A 57 -0.11 4.63 -8.73
CA PHE A 57 0.77 5.40 -9.59
C PHE A 57 0.57 4.98 -11.04
N HIS A 58 0.34 5.93 -11.94
CA HIS A 58 0.19 5.63 -13.35
C HIS A 58 1.56 5.27 -13.98
N ARG A 59 1.62 4.25 -14.84
CA ARG A 59 2.86 3.78 -15.47
C ARG A 59 3.57 4.85 -16.31
N ASN A 60 2.83 5.77 -16.93
CA ASN A 60 3.35 6.93 -17.69
C ASN A 60 4.36 7.83 -16.95
N PHE A 61 4.45 7.77 -15.61
CA PHE A 61 5.52 8.47 -14.87
C PHE A 61 6.88 7.76 -15.00
N PHE A 62 6.94 6.56 -15.58
CA PHE A 62 8.13 5.74 -15.71
C PHE A 62 8.42 5.42 -17.20
N PRO A 63 9.69 5.23 -17.60
CA PRO A 63 10.90 5.24 -16.77
C PRO A 63 11.39 6.66 -16.42
N TYR A 64 12.11 6.76 -15.31
CA TYR A 64 12.93 7.94 -15.02
C TYR A 64 14.22 7.86 -15.84
N VAL A 65 14.48 8.89 -16.65
CA VAL A 65 15.61 8.97 -17.59
C VAL A 65 16.47 10.22 -17.37
N ASN A 66 16.44 10.79 -16.14
CA ASN A 66 17.06 12.08 -15.79
C ASN A 66 16.52 13.27 -16.60
N GLN A 67 15.22 13.27 -16.90
CA GLN A 67 14.57 14.38 -17.58
C GLN A 67 14.38 15.58 -16.65
N ASP A 68 14.67 16.79 -17.16
CA ASP A 68 14.51 18.03 -16.40
C ASP A 68 13.05 18.24 -15.97
N GLY A 69 12.86 18.67 -14.72
CA GLY A 69 11.54 18.92 -14.16
C GLY A 69 10.71 17.66 -13.87
N TYR A 70 11.32 16.47 -13.88
CA TYR A 70 10.65 15.24 -13.46
C TYR A 70 10.03 15.38 -12.05
N ARG A 71 8.79 14.94 -11.90
CA ARG A 71 8.08 14.86 -10.62
C ARG A 71 7.59 13.45 -10.42
N SER A 72 8.16 12.76 -9.42
CA SER A 72 7.67 11.45 -9.01
C SER A 72 6.20 11.53 -8.63
N PRO A 73 5.38 10.54 -8.99
CA PRO A 73 3.97 10.52 -8.63
C PRO A 73 3.83 10.34 -7.11
N LEU A 74 2.76 10.90 -6.56
CA LEU A 74 2.43 10.83 -5.13
C LEU A 74 1.02 10.27 -4.94
N VAL A 75 0.82 9.59 -3.82
CA VAL A 75 -0.49 9.12 -3.35
C VAL A 75 -0.61 9.56 -1.90
N PHE A 76 -1.75 10.16 -1.54
CA PHE A 76 -2.04 10.46 -0.16
C PHE A 76 -2.88 9.35 0.47
N VAL A 77 -2.51 8.96 1.68
CA VAL A 77 -3.23 8.00 2.50
C VAL A 77 -3.91 8.77 3.63
N TYR A 78 -5.22 8.65 3.73
CA TYR A 78 -6.03 9.32 4.72
C TYR A 78 -6.76 8.33 5.62
N PHE A 79 -6.30 8.24 6.86
CA PHE A 79 -6.93 7.47 7.91
C PHE A 79 -8.17 8.22 8.42
N LYS A 80 -9.30 8.05 7.73
CA LYS A 80 -10.56 8.73 8.05
C LYS A 80 -11.11 8.32 9.42
N ARG A 81 -10.89 7.06 9.83
CA ARG A 81 -11.24 6.58 11.15
C ARG A 81 -10.18 5.59 11.62
N ILE A 82 -9.50 5.94 12.71
CA ILE A 82 -8.41 5.18 13.32
C ILE A 82 -8.55 5.22 14.85
N GLY A 83 -8.04 4.22 15.55
CA GLY A 83 -7.99 4.19 17.01
C GLY A 83 -7.14 5.34 17.58
N THR A 84 -7.52 5.80 18.76
CA THR A 84 -6.84 6.88 19.50
C THR A 84 -6.16 6.33 20.76
N ASN A 85 -5.13 7.01 21.25
CA ASN A 85 -4.41 6.68 22.49
C ASN A 85 -3.77 5.27 22.48
N VAL A 86 -3.42 4.78 21.29
CA VAL A 86 -2.73 3.52 21.07
C VAL A 86 -1.65 3.72 19.99
N LEU A 87 -0.53 3.00 20.12
CA LEU A 87 0.51 2.95 19.08
C LEU A 87 0.07 1.95 18.01
N ILE A 88 -0.03 2.41 16.76
CA ILE A 88 -0.48 1.60 15.62
C ILE A 88 0.65 1.53 14.60
N ASN A 89 1.11 0.32 14.31
CA ASN A 89 2.10 0.08 13.28
C ASN A 89 1.40 -0.12 11.93
N VAL A 90 1.74 0.72 10.95
CA VAL A 90 1.15 0.67 9.61
C VAL A 90 2.21 0.24 8.62
N GLU A 91 1.85 -0.67 7.71
CA GLU A 91 2.65 -1.00 6.55
C GLU A 91 1.87 -0.72 5.25
N CYS A 92 2.47 0.08 4.37
CA CYS A 92 1.99 0.32 3.02
C CYS A 92 2.88 -0.41 2.00
N ARG A 93 2.28 -1.22 1.14
CA ARG A 93 2.98 -2.00 0.10
C ARG A 93 2.59 -1.52 -1.29
N ALA A 94 3.57 -1.48 -2.19
CA ALA A 94 3.37 -1.18 -3.60
C ALA A 94 3.42 -2.46 -4.45
N TYR A 95 2.47 -2.66 -5.35
CA TYR A 95 2.31 -3.90 -6.10
C TYR A 95 2.41 -3.65 -7.61
N ALA A 96 3.38 -4.30 -8.22
CA ALA A 96 3.56 -4.43 -9.67
C ALA A 96 4.35 -5.72 -9.95
N GLN A 97 4.37 -6.19 -11.20
CA GLN A 97 5.05 -7.43 -11.57
C GLN A 97 6.57 -7.41 -11.31
N ASN A 98 7.17 -6.23 -11.26
CA ASN A 98 8.61 -6.01 -11.07
C ASN A 98 8.96 -5.42 -9.70
N ILE A 99 8.03 -5.44 -8.74
CA ILE A 99 8.30 -5.00 -7.36
C ILE A 99 8.40 -6.25 -6.48
N ASP A 100 9.61 -6.50 -6.01
CA ASP A 100 9.86 -7.53 -5.00
C ASP A 100 9.61 -6.97 -3.60
N HIS A 101 8.96 -7.76 -2.77
CA HIS A 101 8.77 -7.45 -1.35
C HIS A 101 9.82 -8.20 -0.53
N ASN A 102 10.61 -7.45 0.23
CA ASN A 102 11.51 -8.03 1.23
C ASN A 102 10.99 -7.64 2.61
N ASP A 103 10.54 -8.63 3.37
CA ASP A 103 10.04 -8.43 4.75
C ASP A 103 11.19 -8.29 5.77
N ASN A 104 12.46 -8.22 5.33
CA ASN A 104 13.58 -7.89 6.20
C ASN A 104 13.45 -6.44 6.69
N LEU A 105 13.36 -6.28 8.01
CA LEU A 105 13.21 -5.00 8.70
C LEU A 105 14.31 -3.97 8.37
N GLU A 106 15.53 -4.41 8.02
CA GLU A 106 16.63 -3.51 7.64
C GLU A 106 16.51 -3.00 6.20
N TYR A 107 15.83 -3.74 5.31
CA TYR A 107 15.79 -3.46 3.87
C TYR A 107 14.38 -3.72 3.33
N ARG A 108 13.43 -2.87 3.73
CA ARG A 108 12.04 -2.91 3.23
C ARG A 108 11.99 -2.44 1.77
N THR A 109 12.06 -3.39 0.83
CA THR A 109 11.85 -3.13 -0.60
C THR A 109 10.37 -3.23 -0.93
N GLY A 110 9.85 -2.25 -1.68
CA GLY A 110 8.45 -2.26 -2.13
C GLY A 110 7.42 -2.03 -1.01
N SER A 111 7.86 -1.66 0.19
CA SER A 111 7.00 -1.28 1.29
C SER A 111 7.58 -0.12 2.10
N VAL A 112 6.71 0.59 2.82
CA VAL A 112 7.08 1.57 3.84
C VAL A 112 6.33 1.23 5.11
N HIS A 113 7.00 1.40 6.23
CA HIS A 113 6.43 1.23 7.55
C HIS A 113 6.58 2.51 8.35
N PHE A 114 5.58 2.80 9.16
CA PHE A 114 5.57 3.92 10.08
C PHE A 114 4.63 3.64 11.25
N GLU A 115 4.90 4.33 12.35
CA GLU A 115 4.13 4.25 13.58
C GLU A 115 3.24 5.49 13.73
N LEU A 116 1.99 5.29 14.16
CA LEU A 116 1.03 6.36 14.41
C LEU A 116 0.50 6.30 15.85
N ILE A 117 0.39 7.47 16.47
CA ILE A 117 -0.43 7.70 17.67
C ILE A 117 -1.28 8.94 17.39
N VAL A 118 -2.59 8.84 17.63
CA VAL A 118 -3.54 9.95 17.55
C VAL A 118 -4.16 10.14 18.92
N GLU A 119 -4.18 11.38 19.42
CA GLU A 119 -4.78 11.76 20.71
C GLU A 119 -6.27 12.11 20.56
#